data_AF-A0A7K2TEN5-F1
#
_entry.id   AF-A0A7K2TEN5-F1
#
_cell.length_a   1.000
_cell.length_b   1.000
_cell.length_c   1.000
_cell.angle_alpha   90.00
_cell.angle_beta   90.00
_cell.angle_gamma   90.00
#
_symmetry.space_group_name_H-M   'P 1'
#
loop_
_entity.id
_entity.type
_entity.pdbx_description
1 polymer ?
#
loop_
_entity_poly.entity_id
_entity_poly.type
_entity_poly.pdbx_seq_one_letter_code
_entity_poly.pdbx_strand_id
1 'polypeptide(L)'
;MPENTVTAPLAPMQPADVADAFAYIRAMQAGDIDTACAVAADAGPELHRLLLDVAARVFIPITAEDDHDGEPCAHSFLAAALGRLLLELLCHSVCLAGAPSIADTITRFTENSLTEDHSDVADVLRQLGAAGMKQAMEAHPPHRTTA
;
A
#
# COMPACT_ATOMS: atom_id res chain seq x y z
N MET A 1 -1.43 27.16 -14.82
CA MET A 1 -1.22 26.43 -13.56
C MET A 1 -1.57 24.99 -13.81
N PRO A 2 -0.73 24.00 -13.45
CA PRO A 2 -1.11 22.61 -13.63
C PRO A 2 -2.24 22.32 -12.66
N GLU A 3 -3.34 21.81 -13.18
CA GLU A 3 -4.46 21.36 -12.37
C GLU A 3 -3.96 20.19 -11.53
N ASN A 4 -3.88 20.38 -10.20
CA ASN A 4 -3.70 19.28 -9.27
C ASN A 4 -4.90 18.35 -9.46
N THR A 5 -4.71 17.32 -10.28
CA THR A 5 -5.70 16.27 -10.45
C THR A 5 -5.76 15.57 -9.10
N VAL A 6 -6.72 15.97 -8.27
CA VAL A 6 -7.10 15.25 -7.06
C VAL A 6 -7.36 13.83 -7.52
N THR A 7 -6.45 12.93 -7.19
CA THR A 7 -6.57 11.51 -7.51
C THR A 7 -7.89 11.07 -6.88
N ALA A 8 -8.84 10.59 -7.70
CA ALA A 8 -10.11 10.13 -7.19
C ALA A 8 -9.86 9.13 -6.05
N PRO A 9 -10.59 9.22 -4.92
CA PRO A 9 -10.39 8.32 -3.80
C PRO A 9 -10.46 6.87 -4.27
N LEU A 10 -9.45 6.07 -3.94
CA LEU A 10 -9.45 4.65 -4.28
C LEU A 10 -10.67 3.98 -3.64
N ALA A 11 -11.36 3.13 -4.42
CA ALA A 11 -12.48 2.35 -3.89
C ALA A 11 -12.02 1.56 -2.65
N PRO A 12 -12.77 1.55 -1.53
CA PRO A 12 -12.33 0.84 -0.33
C PRO A 12 -12.06 -0.65 -0.60
N MET A 13 -10.96 -1.18 -0.05
CA MET A 13 -10.64 -2.63 -0.16
C MET A 13 -11.59 -3.45 0.72
N GLN A 14 -11.85 -4.70 0.33
CA GLN A 14 -12.53 -5.63 1.24
C GLN A 14 -11.61 -6.00 2.42
N PRO A 15 -12.16 -6.29 3.61
CA PRO A 15 -11.34 -6.76 4.73
C PRO A 15 -10.47 -7.99 4.40
N ALA A 16 -11.01 -8.95 3.62
CA ALA A 16 -10.26 -10.12 3.16
C ALA A 16 -9.08 -9.73 2.26
N ASP A 17 -9.33 -8.86 1.27
CA ASP A 17 -8.30 -8.33 0.37
C ASP A 17 -7.13 -7.68 1.13
N VAL A 18 -7.43 -6.92 2.19
CA VAL A 18 -6.40 -6.31 3.05
C VAL A 18 -5.60 -7.39 3.78
N ALA A 19 -6.29 -8.39 4.33
CA ALA A 19 -5.63 -9.48 5.05
C ALA A 19 -4.67 -10.26 4.13
N ASP A 20 -5.11 -10.63 2.94
CA ASP A 20 -4.32 -11.41 1.98
C ASP A 20 -3.12 -10.61 1.48
N ALA A 21 -3.31 -9.34 1.11
CA ALA A 21 -2.23 -8.48 0.64
C ALA A 21 -1.14 -8.31 1.70
N PHE A 22 -1.50 -7.98 2.94
CA PHE A 22 -0.53 -7.78 4.01
C PHE A 22 0.07 -9.09 4.54
N ALA A 23 -0.66 -10.21 4.47
CA ALA A 23 -0.09 -11.54 4.75
C ALA A 23 1.02 -11.87 3.74
N TYR A 24 0.78 -11.65 2.45
CA TYR A 24 1.77 -11.86 1.41
C TYR A 24 3.00 -10.96 1.58
N ILE A 25 2.80 -9.64 1.76
CA ILE A 25 3.89 -8.67 1.92
C ILE A 25 4.77 -9.04 3.13
N ARG A 26 4.17 -9.38 4.27
CA ARG A 26 4.92 -9.76 5.48
C ARG A 26 5.65 -11.08 5.33
N ALA A 27 5.06 -12.07 4.65
CA ALA A 27 5.73 -13.32 4.37
C ALA A 27 6.96 -13.10 3.48
N MET A 28 6.83 -12.28 2.43
CA MET A 28 7.95 -11.88 1.57
C MET A 28 9.03 -11.11 2.35
N GLN A 29 8.64 -10.17 3.20
CA GLN A 29 9.56 -9.40 4.05
C GLN A 29 10.33 -10.28 5.04
N ALA A 30 9.68 -11.30 5.62
CA ALA A 30 10.31 -12.25 6.53
C ALA A 30 11.14 -13.34 5.82
N GLY A 31 11.11 -13.40 4.49
CA GLY A 31 11.70 -14.49 3.71
C GLY A 31 10.97 -15.83 3.88
N ASP A 32 9.72 -15.82 4.36
CA ASP A 32 8.86 -17.00 4.50
C ASP A 32 8.16 -17.31 3.17
N ILE A 33 8.92 -17.97 2.29
CA ILE A 33 8.45 -18.29 0.93
C ILE A 33 7.29 -19.28 0.95
N ASP A 34 7.24 -20.21 1.90
CA ASP A 34 6.18 -21.21 1.99
C ASP A 34 4.84 -20.53 2.29
N THR A 35 4.81 -19.61 3.27
CA THR A 35 3.62 -18.82 3.58
C THR A 35 3.25 -17.90 2.41
N ALA A 36 4.23 -17.23 1.77
CA ALA A 36 3.96 -16.36 0.63
C ALA A 36 3.34 -17.13 -0.55
N CYS A 37 3.82 -18.35 -0.82
CA CYS A 37 3.26 -19.23 -1.84
C CYS A 37 1.83 -19.67 -1.49
N ALA A 38 1.55 -19.99 -0.23
CA ALA A 38 0.20 -20.36 0.21
C ALA A 38 -0.80 -19.21 0.03
N VAL A 39 -0.43 -17.99 0.44
CA VAL A 39 -1.28 -16.80 0.26
C VAL A 39 -1.49 -16.48 -1.22
N ALA A 40 -0.43 -16.59 -2.04
CA ALA A 40 -0.56 -16.39 -3.48
C ALA A 40 -1.46 -17.42 -4.17
N ALA A 41 -1.47 -18.66 -3.69
CA ALA A 41 -2.36 -19.68 -4.21
C ALA A 41 -3.83 -19.40 -3.83
N ASP A 42 -4.09 -18.89 -2.62
CA ASP A 42 -5.44 -18.57 -2.15
C ASP A 42 -6.02 -17.31 -2.81
N ALA A 43 -5.25 -16.21 -2.84
CA ALA A 43 -5.62 -14.97 -3.49
C ALA A 43 -5.65 -15.08 -5.03
N GLY A 44 -4.90 -16.04 -5.60
CA GLY A 44 -4.88 -16.35 -7.02
C GLY A 44 -4.49 -15.14 -7.89
N PRO A 45 -5.17 -14.91 -9.03
CA PRO A 45 -4.82 -13.83 -9.95
C PRO A 45 -5.06 -12.43 -9.38
N GLU A 46 -5.90 -12.31 -8.35
CA GLU A 46 -6.21 -11.01 -7.73
C GLU A 46 -5.03 -10.44 -6.94
N LEU A 47 -4.11 -11.29 -6.45
CA LEU A 47 -2.99 -10.85 -5.61
C LEU A 47 -2.22 -9.67 -6.22
N HIS A 48 -1.97 -9.72 -7.53
CA HIS A 48 -1.28 -8.63 -8.22
C HIS A 48 -2.01 -7.29 -8.09
N ARG A 49 -3.33 -7.29 -8.32
CA ARG A 49 -4.17 -6.09 -8.17
C ARG A 49 -4.19 -5.63 -6.72
N LEU A 50 -4.31 -6.55 -5.76
CA LEU A 50 -4.33 -6.23 -4.33
C LEU A 50 -3.03 -5.55 -3.89
N LEU A 51 -1.88 -6.01 -4.38
CA LEU A 51 -0.58 -5.42 -4.07
C LEU A 51 -0.42 -4.02 -4.68
N LEU A 52 -0.93 -3.78 -5.90
CA LEU A 52 -0.97 -2.44 -6.48
C LEU A 52 -1.89 -1.50 -5.69
N ASP A 53 -3.03 -2.02 -5.23
CA ASP A 53 -3.95 -1.30 -4.37
C ASP A 53 -3.29 -0.89 -3.04
N VAL A 54 -2.53 -1.79 -2.41
CA VAL A 54 -1.74 -1.46 -1.22
C VAL A 54 -0.63 -0.45 -1.54
N ALA A 55 0.11 -0.63 -2.62
CA ALA A 55 1.17 0.30 -3.03
C ALA A 55 0.62 1.72 -3.20
N ALA A 56 -0.53 1.89 -3.85
CA ALA A 56 -1.17 3.20 -4.00
C ALA A 56 -1.57 3.81 -2.64
N ARG A 57 -2.08 3.00 -1.71
CA ARG A 57 -2.48 3.43 -0.36
C ARG A 57 -1.31 3.74 0.57
N VAL A 58 -0.11 3.23 0.26
CA VAL A 58 1.12 3.54 1.01
C VAL A 58 1.85 4.71 0.37
N PHE A 59 2.07 4.71 -0.95
CA PHE A 59 2.93 5.72 -1.59
C PHE A 59 2.26 7.08 -1.67
N ILE A 60 0.97 7.14 -2.05
CA ILE A 60 0.32 8.42 -2.34
C ILE A 60 0.15 9.27 -1.09
N PRO A 61 -0.38 8.78 0.06
CA PRO A 61 -0.51 9.60 1.25
C PRO A 61 0.86 10.06 1.76
N ILE A 62 1.81 9.14 1.92
CA ILE A 62 3.12 9.43 2.51
C ILE A 62 3.93 10.43 1.68
N THR A 63 3.82 10.36 0.35
CA THR A 63 4.52 11.32 -0.50
C THR A 63 3.74 12.62 -0.72
N ALA A 64 2.46 12.66 -0.38
CA ALA A 64 1.65 13.87 -0.41
C ALA A 64 1.61 14.61 0.94
N GLU A 65 2.11 13.99 2.02
CA GLU A 65 2.25 14.65 3.31
C GLU A 65 3.21 15.85 3.19
N ASP A 66 2.77 16.97 3.78
CA ASP A 66 3.46 18.25 3.72
C ASP A 66 3.98 18.60 5.11
N ASP A 67 5.29 18.79 5.21
CA ASP A 67 5.99 19.10 6.47
C ASP A 67 5.94 20.62 6.80
N HIS A 68 5.11 21.40 6.09
CA HIS A 68 5.01 22.85 6.19
C HIS A 68 3.56 23.31 6.41
N ASP A 69 3.17 23.55 7.66
CA ASP A 69 1.98 24.31 8.15
C ASP A 69 0.62 24.16 7.38
N GLY A 70 0.48 23.19 6.49
CA GLY A 70 -0.64 23.00 5.56
C GLY A 70 -0.59 23.80 4.24
N GLU A 71 0.51 24.50 3.90
CA GLU A 71 0.64 25.23 2.62
C GLU A 71 1.50 24.47 1.59
N PRO A 72 0.94 24.02 0.45
CA PRO A 72 1.67 23.27 -0.56
C PRO A 72 2.92 24.01 -1.06
N CYS A 73 4.09 23.42 -0.83
CA CYS A 73 5.35 23.97 -1.34
C CYS A 73 5.92 23.13 -2.50
N ALA A 74 6.94 23.65 -3.21
CA ALA A 74 7.54 22.97 -4.36
C ALA A 74 8.04 21.55 -4.03
N HIS A 75 8.50 21.32 -2.80
CA HIS A 75 8.95 20.01 -2.33
C HIS A 75 7.77 19.04 -2.17
N SER A 76 6.62 19.50 -1.67
CA SER A 76 5.40 18.69 -1.52
C SER A 76 4.83 18.27 -2.87
N PHE A 77 4.91 19.13 -3.91
CA PHE A 77 4.57 18.74 -5.28
C PHE A 77 5.51 17.70 -5.86
N LEU A 78 6.82 17.83 -5.62
CA LEU A 78 7.82 16.88 -6.08
C LEU A 78 7.65 15.51 -5.42
N ALA A 79 7.43 15.50 -4.10
CA ALA A 79 7.16 14.28 -3.35
C ALA A 79 5.91 13.60 -3.89
N ALA A 80 4.79 14.32 -4.04
CA ALA A 80 3.56 13.73 -4.59
C ALA A 80 3.75 13.20 -6.02
N ALA A 81 4.59 13.84 -6.84
CA ALA A 81 4.95 13.34 -8.17
C ALA A 81 5.79 12.06 -8.09
N LEU A 82 6.70 11.94 -7.13
CA LEU A 82 7.49 10.73 -6.89
C LEU A 82 6.58 9.55 -6.53
N GLY A 83 5.61 9.72 -5.62
CA GLY A 83 4.68 8.64 -5.27
C GLY A 83 3.86 8.13 -6.46
N ARG A 84 3.38 9.05 -7.31
CA ARG A 84 2.68 8.69 -8.56
C ARG A 84 3.58 7.97 -9.54
N LEU A 85 4.83 8.41 -9.71
CA LEU A 85 5.80 7.78 -10.60
C LEU A 85 6.15 6.36 -10.13
N LEU A 86 6.37 6.16 -8.83
CA LEU A 86 6.62 4.83 -8.27
C LEU A 86 5.46 3.88 -8.55
N LEU A 87 4.21 4.33 -8.36
CA LEU A 87 3.03 3.54 -8.67
C LEU A 87 2.92 3.24 -10.17
N GLU A 88 3.19 4.22 -11.04
CA GLU A 88 3.15 4.04 -12.49
C GLU A 88 4.18 3.01 -12.97
N LEU A 89 5.37 3.00 -12.36
CA LEU A 89 6.40 1.99 -12.61
C LEU A 89 5.93 0.59 -12.19
N LEU A 90 5.27 0.43 -11.04
CA LEU A 90 4.73 -0.87 -10.63
C LEU A 90 3.64 -1.38 -11.57
N CYS A 91 2.78 -0.49 -12.08
CA CYS A 91 1.68 -0.86 -12.97
C CYS A 91 2.15 -1.28 -14.37
N HIS A 92 3.21 -0.67 -14.90
CA HIS A 92 3.58 -0.81 -16.32
C HIS A 92 4.98 -1.39 -16.58
N SER A 93 5.83 -1.49 -15.57
CA SER A 93 7.18 -2.04 -15.75
C SER A 93 7.17 -3.56 -15.80
N VAL A 94 7.69 -4.11 -16.88
CA VAL A 94 7.88 -5.57 -17.04
C VAL A 94 8.79 -6.16 -15.96
N CYS A 95 9.69 -5.36 -15.38
CA CYS A 95 10.61 -5.81 -14.33
C CYS A 95 10.01 -5.75 -12.92
N LEU A 96 8.99 -4.91 -12.70
CA LEU A 96 8.39 -4.66 -11.38
C LEU A 96 6.95 -5.15 -11.25
N ALA A 97 6.32 -5.60 -12.34
CA ALA A 97 4.93 -6.08 -12.33
C ALA A 97 4.74 -7.44 -11.63
N GLY A 98 5.79 -8.13 -11.21
CA GLY A 98 5.65 -9.37 -10.44
C GLY A 98 5.18 -9.10 -9.01
N ALA A 99 4.27 -9.93 -8.48
CA ALA A 99 3.85 -9.84 -7.06
C ALA A 99 5.04 -9.80 -6.07
N PRO A 100 6.11 -10.61 -6.22
CA PRO A 100 7.30 -10.49 -5.38
C PRO A 100 7.98 -9.12 -5.48
N SER A 101 8.12 -8.57 -6.69
CA SER A 101 8.75 -7.27 -6.93
C SER A 101 7.94 -6.11 -6.33
N ILE A 102 6.60 -6.19 -6.42
CA ILE A 102 5.72 -5.19 -5.80
C ILE A 102 5.86 -5.26 -4.27
N ALA A 103 5.83 -6.46 -3.68
CA ALA A 103 5.98 -6.63 -2.23
C ALA A 103 7.35 -6.15 -1.73
N ASP A 104 8.44 -6.45 -2.46
CA ASP A 104 9.78 -5.93 -2.16
C ASP A 104 9.82 -4.39 -2.25
N THR A 105 9.19 -3.81 -3.28
CA THR A 105 9.12 -2.34 -3.44
C THR A 105 8.36 -1.68 -2.28
N ILE A 106 7.21 -2.22 -1.88
CA ILE A 106 6.44 -1.74 -0.72
C ILE A 106 7.28 -1.84 0.55
N THR A 107 7.97 -2.96 0.75
CA THR A 107 8.81 -3.20 1.93
C THR A 107 9.96 -2.19 1.99
N ARG A 108 10.70 -2.00 0.89
CA ARG A 108 11.80 -1.03 0.81
C ARG A 108 11.33 0.41 0.96
N PHE A 109 10.16 0.75 0.41
CA PHE A 109 9.60 2.08 0.60
C PHE A 109 9.24 2.30 2.07
N THR A 110 8.64 1.30 2.71
CA THR A 110 8.29 1.36 4.14
C THR A 110 9.54 1.51 5.00
N GLU A 111 10.58 0.72 4.74
CA GLU A 111 11.88 0.85 5.42
C GLU A 111 12.47 2.26 5.22
N ASN A 112 12.62 2.72 3.98
CA ASN A 112 13.32 3.98 3.71
C ASN A 112 12.54 5.24 4.12
N SER A 113 11.20 5.18 4.14
CA SER A 113 10.36 6.37 4.31
C SER A 113 9.59 6.40 5.63
N LEU A 114 9.27 5.22 6.18
CA LEU A 114 8.38 5.09 7.34
C LEU A 114 9.06 4.49 8.56
N THR A 115 10.30 4.03 8.43
CA THR A 115 11.09 3.66 9.60
C THR A 115 12.00 4.81 10.01
N GLU A 116 11.61 5.54 11.07
CA GLU A 116 12.54 6.40 11.79
C GLU A 116 13.60 5.55 12.50
N ASP A 117 14.78 6.13 12.75
CA ASP A 117 16.13 5.55 12.97
C ASP A 117 16.28 4.13 13.58
N HIS A 118 15.28 3.52 14.22
CA HIS A 118 15.33 2.16 14.77
C HIS A 118 13.99 1.38 14.71
N SER A 119 13.01 1.82 13.94
CA SER A 119 11.71 1.13 13.87
C SER A 119 11.77 -0.10 12.96
N ASP A 120 11.23 -1.22 13.45
CA ASP A 120 11.20 -2.46 12.68
C ASP A 120 10.17 -2.36 11.54
N VAL A 121 10.64 -2.56 10.31
CA VAL A 121 9.78 -2.59 9.11
C VAL A 121 8.62 -3.59 9.26
N ALA A 122 8.82 -4.71 9.97
CA ALA A 122 7.77 -5.70 10.21
C ALA A 122 6.64 -5.13 11.07
N ASP A 123 6.96 -4.27 12.03
CA ASP A 123 5.98 -3.62 12.89
C ASP A 123 5.25 -2.50 12.16
N VAL A 124 5.95 -1.70 11.34
CA VAL A 124 5.32 -0.68 10.49
C VAL A 124 4.35 -1.32 9.49
N LEU A 125 4.76 -2.39 8.80
CA LEU A 125 3.88 -3.14 7.89
C LEU A 125 2.65 -3.71 8.61
N ARG A 126 2.80 -4.17 9.85
CA ARG A 126 1.69 -4.63 10.68
C ARG A 126 0.72 -3.51 11.03
N GLN A 127 1.23 -2.32 11.36
CA GLN A 127 0.43 -1.14 11.65
C GLN A 127 -0.31 -0.63 10.41
N LEU A 128 0.35 -0.59 9.24
CA LEU A 128 -0.28 -0.27 7.96
C LEU A 128 -1.41 -1.25 7.65
N GLY A 129 -1.19 -2.56 7.85
CA GLY A 129 -2.23 -3.57 7.68
C GLY A 129 -3.41 -3.40 8.63
N ALA A 130 -3.15 -3.07 9.90
CA ALA A 130 -4.20 -2.80 10.88
C ALA A 130 -5.00 -1.53 10.55
N ALA A 131 -4.33 -0.47 10.06
CA ALA A 131 -4.99 0.75 9.62
C ALA A 131 -5.87 0.50 8.39
N GLY A 132 -5.34 -0.23 7.39
CA GLY A 132 -6.10 -0.65 6.22
C GLY A 132 -7.30 -1.52 6.58
N MET A 133 -7.15 -2.43 7.53
CA MET A 133 -8.24 -3.28 8.02
C MET A 133 -9.35 -2.46 8.66
N LYS A 134 -8.98 -1.50 9.52
CA LYS A 134 -9.93 -0.59 10.14
C LYS A 134 -10.72 0.20 9.09
N GLN A 135 -10.04 0.78 8.10
CA GLN A 135 -10.68 1.50 6.99
C GLN A 135 -11.62 0.60 6.17
N ALA A 136 -11.19 -0.63 5.87
CA ALA A 136 -11.99 -1.60 5.13
C ALA A 136 -13.28 -1.99 5.90
N MET A 137 -13.19 -2.18 7.21
CA MET A 137 -14.34 -2.49 8.07
C MET A 137 -15.32 -1.31 8.18
N GLU A 138 -14.81 -0.08 8.24
CA GLU A 138 -15.64 1.14 8.28
C GLU A 138 -16.40 1.34 6.95
N ALA A 139 -15.77 1.02 5.82
CA ALA A 139 -16.38 1.09 4.50
C ALA A 139 -17.37 -0.05 4.20
N HIS A 140 -17.17 -1.21 4.82
CA HIS A 140 -17.99 -2.41 4.63
C HIS A 140 -18.60 -2.89 5.97
N PRO A 141 -19.49 -2.11 6.59
CA PRO A 141 -20.10 -2.49 7.84
C PRO A 141 -20.89 -3.79 7.66
N PRO A 142 -20.83 -4.73 8.62
CA PRO A 142 -21.64 -5.94 8.55
C PRO A 142 -23.10 -5.53 8.43
N HIS A 143 -23.79 -6.04 7.41
CA HIS A 143 -25.21 -5.79 7.24
C HIS A 143 -25.93 -6.13 8.53
N ARG A 144 -26.43 -5.10 9.23
CA ARG A 144 -27.36 -5.29 10.35
C ARG A 144 -28.66 -5.79 9.75
N THR A 145 -28.85 -7.10 9.76
CA THR A 145 -30.17 -7.69 9.60
C THR A 145 -30.98 -7.28 10.82
N THR A 146 -31.76 -6.20 10.68
CA THR A 146 -32.82 -5.87 11.64
C THR A 146 -33.88 -6.95 11.54
N ALA A 147 -33.95 -7.79 12.57
CA ALA A 147 -35.08 -8.67 12.81
C ALA A 147 -36.31 -7.87 13.28
#